data_AF-W0FUH1-F1
#
_entry.id   AF-W0FUH1-F1
#
_cell.length_a   1.000
_cell.length_b   1.000
_cell.length_c   1.000
_cell.angle_alpha   90.00
_cell.angle_beta   90.00
_cell.angle_gamma   90.00
#
_symmetry.space_group_name_H-M   'P 1'
#
loop_
_entity.id
_entity.type
_entity.pdbx_description
1 polymer ?
#
loop_
_entity_poly.entity_id
_entity_poly.type
_entity_poly.pdbx_seq_one_letter_code
_entity_poly.pdbx_strand_id
1 'polypeptide(L)'
;MFSMILSGLICGALLGFVMQRGRFCLTGGFRDMYIVKNNRMFYALLIAISVQSVGVFALIQAGLLTYEAGAFPWLGTVIGGYIFGLGIVLAGGCATGTWYRAGEGLIGSWIALFTYMVMSAVMRSPHASGLNQTLQHYSTEHNSIAETFNLSVWPLVAVLLVITLWVVMKELKKPKLKVATLPPRRTGIAHILFEKRWHPFVTAVLIGLIALLAWPLSEATGRMFGLGITSPTANILQFLVAGDMKYINWGVFLVLG
;
A
#
# COMPACT_ATOMS: atom_id res chain seq x y z
N MET A 1 -5.87 16.47 -17.80
CA MET A 1 -6.86 15.43 -17.40
C MET A 1 -6.63 14.07 -18.07
N PHE A 2 -6.48 13.97 -19.39
CA PHE A 2 -6.30 12.65 -20.04
C PHE A 2 -5.06 11.87 -19.55
N SER A 3 -3.90 12.51 -19.45
CA SER A 3 -2.67 11.88 -18.93
C SER A 3 -2.83 11.38 -17.49
N MET A 4 -3.57 12.12 -16.65
CA MET A 4 -3.87 11.77 -15.26
C MET A 4 -4.78 10.55 -15.14
N ILE A 5 -5.82 10.46 -15.97
CA ILE A 5 -6.72 9.30 -16.01
C ILE A 5 -5.94 8.07 -16.47
N LEU A 6 -5.20 8.20 -17.57
CA LEU A 6 -4.51 7.08 -18.19
C LEU A 6 -3.38 6.54 -17.29
N SER A 7 -2.54 7.43 -16.76
CA SER A 7 -1.47 7.03 -15.84
C SER A 7 -1.99 6.42 -14.55
N GLY A 8 -3.06 6.99 -13.98
CA GLY A 8 -3.68 6.48 -12.75
C GLY A 8 -4.25 5.09 -12.99
N LEU A 9 -5.04 4.91 -14.04
CA LEU A 9 -5.70 3.64 -14.35
C LEU A 9 -4.71 2.54 -14.75
N ILE A 10 -3.68 2.86 -15.54
CA ILE A 10 -2.62 1.90 -15.90
C ILE A 10 -1.81 1.51 -14.65
N CYS A 11 -1.44 2.48 -13.81
CA CYS A 11 -0.69 2.20 -12.59
C CYS A 11 -1.52 1.36 -11.61
N GLY A 12 -2.80 1.68 -11.46
CA GLY A 12 -3.78 0.90 -10.71
C GLY A 12 -3.89 -0.53 -11.21
N ALA A 13 -4.15 -0.70 -12.51
CA ALA A 13 -4.32 -2.02 -13.12
C ALA A 13 -3.05 -2.89 -12.99
N LEU A 14 -1.86 -2.31 -13.17
CA LEU A 14 -0.60 -3.01 -12.95
C LEU A 14 -0.43 -3.41 -11.48
N LEU A 15 -0.69 -2.49 -10.55
CA LEU A 15 -0.62 -2.76 -9.12
C LEU A 15 -1.62 -3.84 -8.70
N GLY A 16 -2.87 -3.72 -9.11
CA GLY A 16 -3.96 -4.65 -8.84
C GLY A 16 -3.64 -6.03 -9.39
N PHE A 17 -3.15 -6.13 -10.63
CA PHE A 17 -2.71 -7.40 -11.22
C PHE A 17 -1.60 -8.07 -10.40
N VAL A 18 -0.57 -7.32 -10.03
CA VAL A 18 0.55 -7.84 -9.23
C VAL A 18 0.07 -8.26 -7.84
N MET A 19 -0.76 -7.46 -7.17
CA MET A 19 -1.30 -7.74 -5.85
C MET A 19 -2.23 -8.95 -5.84
N GLN A 20 -3.10 -9.08 -6.83
CA GLN A 20 -3.99 -10.22 -7.01
C GLN A 20 -3.19 -11.51 -7.18
N ARG A 21 -2.18 -11.49 -8.06
CA ARG A 21 -1.33 -12.66 -8.35
C ARG A 21 -0.44 -13.05 -7.19
N GLY A 22 0.12 -12.07 -6.49
CA GLY A 22 0.93 -12.29 -5.30
C GLY A 22 0.14 -12.57 -4.02
N ARG A 23 -1.20 -12.39 -4.05
CA ARG A 23 -2.08 -12.39 -2.87
C ARG A 23 -1.47 -11.54 -1.74
N PHE A 24 -1.04 -10.33 -2.09
CA PHE A 24 -0.27 -9.48 -1.19
C PHE A 24 -1.17 -8.86 -0.12
N CYS A 25 -1.30 -9.56 1.01
CA CYS A 25 -2.12 -9.15 2.14
C CYS A 25 -1.25 -9.00 3.39
N LEU A 26 -1.06 -7.77 3.87
CA LEU A 26 -0.22 -7.51 5.06
C LEU A 26 -0.79 -8.19 6.31
N THR A 27 -2.12 -8.16 6.47
CA THR A 27 -2.81 -8.70 7.64
C THR A 27 -2.74 -10.22 7.67
N GLY A 28 -2.88 -10.84 6.49
CA GLY A 28 -2.59 -12.25 6.29
C GLY A 28 -1.13 -12.59 6.60
N GLY A 29 -0.18 -11.73 6.24
CA GLY A 29 1.23 -11.90 6.54
C GLY A 29 1.54 -11.95 8.04
N PHE A 30 0.96 -11.04 8.83
CA PHE A 30 1.10 -11.06 10.29
C PHE A 30 0.44 -12.29 10.94
N ARG A 31 -0.76 -12.66 10.46
CA ARG A 31 -1.45 -13.87 10.91
C ARG A 31 -0.64 -15.14 10.61
N ASP A 32 -0.12 -15.27 9.40
CA ASP A 32 0.64 -16.44 8.96
C ASP A 32 1.99 -16.56 9.68
N MET A 33 2.60 -15.43 10.08
CA MET A 33 3.78 -15.40 10.93
C MET A 33 3.49 -16.00 12.32
N TYR A 34 2.36 -15.65 12.94
CA TYR A 34 2.04 -16.10 14.29
C TYR A 34 1.46 -17.52 14.34
N ILE A 35 0.53 -17.84 13.44
CA ILE A 35 -0.20 -19.12 13.46
C ILE A 35 0.55 -20.21 12.69
N VAL A 36 0.95 -19.91 11.45
CA VAL A 36 1.54 -20.89 10.51
C VAL A 36 3.07 -20.92 10.60
N LYS A 37 3.68 -19.98 11.35
CA LYS A 37 5.14 -19.77 11.44
C LYS A 37 5.78 -19.57 10.06
N ASN A 38 5.03 -18.96 9.13
CA ASN A 38 5.49 -18.68 7.77
C ASN A 38 5.74 -17.19 7.58
N ASN A 39 7.01 -16.80 7.60
CA ASN A 39 7.41 -15.39 7.59
C ASN A 39 7.59 -14.81 6.17
N ARG A 40 7.30 -15.59 5.12
CA ARG A 40 7.55 -15.18 3.73
C ARG A 40 6.85 -13.88 3.34
N MET A 41 5.61 -13.69 3.78
CA MET A 41 4.86 -12.46 3.48
C MET A 41 5.39 -11.25 4.27
N PHE A 42 5.84 -11.47 5.51
CA PHE A 42 6.47 -10.42 6.31
C PHE A 42 7.80 -9.97 5.69
N TYR A 43 8.62 -10.90 5.22
CA TYR A 43 9.86 -10.56 4.50
C TYR A 43 9.58 -9.87 3.17
N ALA A 44 8.50 -10.25 2.47
CA ALA A 44 8.05 -9.54 1.28
C ALA A 44 7.67 -8.07 1.59
N LEU A 45 7.00 -7.81 2.72
CA LEU A 45 6.73 -6.43 3.18
C LEU A 45 8.03 -5.65 3.40
N LEU A 46 9.01 -6.24 4.08
CA LEU A 46 10.30 -5.60 4.32
C LEU A 46 11.04 -5.24 3.01
N ILE A 47 11.00 -6.11 2.00
CA ILE A 47 11.55 -5.82 0.67
C ILE A 47 10.85 -4.61 0.05
N ALA A 48 9.51 -4.58 0.06
CA ALA A 48 8.75 -3.47 -0.52
C ALA A 48 9.08 -2.14 0.16
N ILE A 49 9.16 -2.13 1.49
CA ILE A 49 9.58 -0.94 2.27
C ILE A 49 11.00 -0.53 1.88
N SER A 50 11.94 -1.47 1.78
CA SER A 50 13.34 -1.14 1.46
C SER A 50 13.49 -0.54 0.06
N VAL A 51 12.84 -1.13 -0.94
CA VAL A 51 12.83 -0.60 -2.31
C VAL A 51 12.22 0.81 -2.33
N GLN A 52 11.13 1.02 -1.61
CA GLN A 52 10.45 2.31 -1.56
C GLN A 52 11.28 3.35 -0.80
N SER A 53 11.92 3.01 0.32
CA SER A 53 12.79 3.91 1.07
C SER A 53 13.96 4.37 0.19
N VAL A 54 14.68 3.45 -0.44
CA VAL A 54 15.80 3.81 -1.34
C VAL A 54 15.32 4.69 -2.49
N GLY A 55 14.23 4.30 -3.15
CA GLY A 55 13.74 5.02 -4.32
C GLY A 55 13.23 6.42 -4.00
N VAL A 56 12.42 6.58 -2.96
CA VAL A 56 11.83 7.89 -2.60
C VAL A 56 12.91 8.84 -2.09
N PHE A 57 13.81 8.39 -1.21
CA PHE A 57 14.88 9.26 -0.72
C PHE A 57 15.90 9.63 -1.81
N ALA A 58 16.15 8.74 -2.78
CA ALA A 58 16.95 9.08 -3.96
C ALA A 58 16.28 10.15 -4.83
N LEU A 59 14.96 10.06 -5.04
CA LEU A 59 14.19 11.07 -5.77
C LEU A 59 14.16 12.43 -5.06
N ILE A 60 14.03 12.43 -3.72
CA ILE A 60 14.10 13.64 -2.91
C ILE A 60 15.49 14.29 -3.04
N GLN A 61 16.56 13.51 -2.96
CA GLN A 61 17.93 14.03 -3.10
C GLN A 61 18.23 14.54 -4.51
N ALA A 62 17.61 13.96 -5.53
CA ALA A 62 17.67 14.44 -6.92
C ALA A 62 16.87 15.73 -7.15
N GLY A 63 16.18 16.27 -6.13
CA GLY A 63 15.36 17.47 -6.24
C GLY A 63 14.07 17.27 -7.05
N LEU A 64 13.72 16.02 -7.35
CA LEU A 64 12.53 15.66 -8.12
C LEU A 64 11.27 15.60 -7.25
N LEU A 65 11.41 15.53 -5.92
CA LEU A 65 10.29 15.45 -4.98
C LEU A 65 10.55 16.30 -3.75
N THR A 66 9.55 17.09 -3.33
CA THR A 66 9.51 17.69 -1.99
C THR A 66 8.49 16.93 -1.14
N TYR A 67 8.97 16.22 -0.12
CA TYR A 67 8.11 15.54 0.85
C TYR A 67 8.30 16.19 2.22
N GLU A 68 7.32 16.97 2.64
CA GLU A 68 7.22 17.40 4.03
C GLU A 68 6.50 16.31 4.82
N ALA A 69 7.25 15.62 5.65
CA ALA A 69 6.65 14.82 6.70
C ALA A 69 5.98 15.82 7.66
N GLY A 70 4.64 15.88 7.67
CA GLY A 70 3.88 16.87 8.46
C GLY A 70 4.02 16.72 9.99
N ALA A 71 2.95 16.95 10.76
CA ALA A 71 2.92 16.64 12.20
C ALA A 71 2.33 15.23 12.45
N PHE A 72 2.76 14.54 13.52
CA PHE A 72 2.40 13.13 13.75
C PHE A 72 1.46 13.12 14.94
N PRO A 73 0.15 12.98 14.69
CA PRO A 73 -0.83 12.89 15.76
C PRO A 73 -0.70 11.50 16.40
N TRP A 74 0.13 11.38 17.44
CA TRP A 74 0.40 10.09 18.08
C TRP A 74 -0.88 9.47 18.64
N LEU A 75 -1.73 10.29 19.27
CA LEU A 75 -2.99 9.84 19.87
C LEU A 75 -3.96 9.32 18.80
N GLY A 76 -4.13 10.09 17.72
CA GLY A 76 -4.93 9.68 16.56
C GLY A 76 -4.39 8.42 15.89
N THR A 77 -3.06 8.26 15.83
CA THR A 77 -2.43 7.07 15.22
C THR A 77 -2.63 5.82 16.06
N VAL A 78 -2.50 5.91 17.39
CA VAL A 78 -2.69 4.77 18.30
C VAL A 78 -4.15 4.34 18.32
N ILE A 79 -5.07 5.26 18.59
CA ILE A 79 -6.50 4.95 18.69
C ILE A 79 -7.05 4.53 17.32
N GLY A 80 -6.74 5.30 16.27
CA GLY A 80 -7.16 5.01 14.90
C GLY A 80 -6.57 3.71 14.39
N GLY A 81 -5.29 3.43 14.66
CA GLY A 81 -4.62 2.18 14.30
C GLY A 81 -5.25 0.96 14.99
N TYR A 82 -5.61 1.08 16.27
CA TYR A 82 -6.27 0.01 17.00
C TYR A 82 -7.66 -0.31 16.44
N ILE A 83 -8.49 0.71 16.25
CA ILE A 83 -9.85 0.55 15.68
C ILE A 83 -9.77 0.02 14.24
N PHE A 84 -8.84 0.55 13.44
CA PHE A 84 -8.61 0.09 12.06
C PHE A 84 -8.18 -1.38 12.03
N GLY A 85 -7.30 -1.79 12.95
CA GLY A 85 -6.87 -3.18 13.10
C GLY A 85 -8.05 -4.12 13.41
N LEU A 86 -8.90 -3.78 14.38
CA LEU A 86 -10.11 -4.54 14.70
C LEU A 86 -11.04 -4.65 13.48
N GLY A 87 -11.29 -3.53 12.79
CA GLY A 87 -12.15 -3.49 11.60
C GLY A 87 -11.63 -4.37 10.47
N ILE A 88 -10.32 -4.38 10.24
CA ILE A 88 -9.66 -5.19 9.21
C ILE A 88 -9.80 -6.70 9.48
N VAL A 89 -9.70 -7.11 10.75
CA VAL A 89 -9.86 -8.52 11.14
C VAL A 89 -11.30 -8.96 10.92
N LEU A 90 -12.28 -8.13 11.32
CA LEU A 90 -13.70 -8.39 11.11
C LEU A 90 -14.08 -8.42 9.62
N ALA A 91 -13.49 -7.53 8.81
CA ALA A 91 -13.69 -7.50 7.37
C ALA A 91 -13.00 -8.67 6.63
N GLY A 92 -12.10 -9.39 7.31
CA GLY A 92 -11.37 -10.53 6.74
C GLY A 92 -10.44 -10.16 5.58
N GLY A 93 -9.90 -8.93 5.54
CA GLY A 93 -9.06 -8.42 4.46
C GLY A 93 -8.17 -7.24 4.87
N CYS A 94 -7.29 -6.76 3.99
CA CYS A 94 -6.55 -5.50 4.18
C CYS A 94 -7.08 -4.42 3.23
N ALA A 95 -6.71 -3.15 3.43
CA ALA A 95 -7.21 -2.04 2.60
C ALA A 95 -7.00 -2.24 1.09
N THR A 96 -5.82 -2.72 0.67
CA THR A 96 -5.56 -3.10 -0.72
C THR A 96 -6.25 -4.41 -1.10
N GLY A 97 -6.38 -5.32 -0.13
CA GLY A 97 -7.00 -6.63 -0.27
C GLY A 97 -8.48 -6.57 -0.56
N THR A 98 -9.22 -5.65 0.04
CA THR A 98 -10.64 -5.46 -0.20
C THR A 98 -10.90 -5.00 -1.62
N TRP A 99 -10.05 -4.14 -2.20
CA TRP A 99 -10.15 -3.69 -3.59
C TRP A 99 -9.94 -4.83 -4.60
N TYR A 100 -8.79 -5.49 -4.59
CA TYR A 100 -8.54 -6.53 -5.60
C TYR A 100 -9.44 -7.75 -5.41
N ARG A 101 -9.86 -8.09 -4.18
CA ARG A 101 -10.82 -9.19 -3.92
C ARG A 101 -12.24 -8.83 -4.31
N ALA A 102 -12.63 -7.56 -4.22
CA ALA A 102 -13.88 -7.11 -4.82
C ALA A 102 -13.84 -7.31 -6.34
N GLY A 103 -12.70 -7.02 -6.99
CA GLY A 103 -12.46 -7.34 -8.40
C GLY A 103 -12.50 -8.84 -8.74
N GLU A 104 -12.14 -9.72 -7.79
CA GLU A 104 -12.28 -11.18 -7.93
C GLU A 104 -13.73 -11.69 -7.77
N GLY A 105 -14.68 -10.82 -7.43
CA GLY A 105 -16.09 -11.19 -7.25
C GLY A 105 -16.46 -11.69 -5.85
N LEU A 106 -15.61 -11.47 -4.83
CA LEU A 106 -15.94 -11.82 -3.45
C LEU A 106 -16.95 -10.83 -2.85
N ILE A 107 -18.20 -11.24 -2.74
CA ILE A 107 -19.32 -10.41 -2.21
C ILE A 107 -18.99 -9.83 -0.83
N GLY A 108 -18.34 -10.60 0.05
CA GLY A 108 -17.91 -10.10 1.36
C GLY A 108 -16.95 -8.90 1.26
N SER A 109 -16.08 -8.88 0.25
CA SER A 109 -15.16 -7.76 0.00
C SER A 109 -15.87 -6.53 -0.57
N TRP A 110 -16.99 -6.69 -1.27
CA TRP A 110 -17.82 -5.56 -1.72
C TRP A 110 -18.47 -4.84 -0.54
N ILE A 111 -19.05 -5.59 0.40
CA ILE A 111 -19.65 -5.04 1.62
C ILE A 111 -18.58 -4.34 2.46
N ALA A 112 -17.42 -4.99 2.65
CA ALA A 112 -16.31 -4.39 3.37
C ALA A 112 -15.80 -3.10 2.70
N LEU A 113 -15.71 -3.11 1.37
CA LEU A 113 -15.26 -1.95 0.60
C LEU A 113 -16.25 -0.78 0.71
N PHE A 114 -17.55 -1.05 0.58
CA PHE A 114 -18.58 -0.02 0.72
C PHE A 114 -18.57 0.60 2.12
N THR A 115 -18.57 -0.22 3.18
CA THR A 115 -18.54 0.28 4.56
C THR A 115 -17.25 1.06 4.85
N TYR A 116 -16.11 0.60 4.33
CA TYR A 116 -14.83 1.32 4.42
C TYR A 116 -14.89 2.67 3.70
N MET A 117 -15.52 2.73 2.53
CA MET A 117 -15.71 3.94 1.75
C MET A 117 -16.60 4.96 2.47
N VAL A 118 -17.74 4.50 3.00
CA VAL A 118 -18.65 5.34 3.79
C VAL A 118 -17.95 5.87 5.03
N MET A 119 -17.34 5.01 5.85
CA MET A 119 -16.72 5.44 7.10
C MET A 119 -15.53 6.38 6.85
N SER A 120 -14.71 6.10 5.83
CA SER A 120 -13.58 6.97 5.47
C SER A 120 -14.03 8.33 4.94
N ALA A 121 -15.17 8.42 4.23
CA ALA A 121 -15.76 9.68 3.80
C ALA A 121 -16.39 10.46 4.96
N VAL A 122 -17.09 9.78 5.88
CA VAL A 122 -17.68 10.38 7.09
C VAL A 122 -16.61 10.98 7.98
N MET A 123 -15.52 10.24 8.25
CA MET A 123 -14.39 10.74 9.04
C MET A 123 -13.66 11.91 8.36
N ARG A 124 -13.79 12.08 7.04
CA ARG A 124 -13.25 13.24 6.29
C ARG A 124 -14.26 14.37 6.12
N SER A 125 -15.51 14.17 6.51
CA SER A 125 -16.56 15.17 6.37
C SER A 125 -16.43 16.25 7.45
N PRO A 126 -17.00 17.45 7.22
CA PRO A 126 -17.01 18.52 8.22
C PRO A 126 -17.66 18.11 9.54
N HIS A 127 -18.56 17.12 9.55
CA HIS A 127 -19.24 16.66 10.77
C HIS A 127 -18.32 15.94 11.76
N ALA A 128 -17.25 15.31 11.27
CA ALA A 128 -16.25 14.64 12.10
C ALA A 128 -15.04 15.54 12.42
N SER A 129 -15.06 16.81 11.98
CA SER A 129 -13.92 17.72 12.12
C SER A 129 -13.56 17.98 13.58
N GLY A 130 -14.54 18.08 14.48
CA GLY A 130 -14.30 18.28 15.93
C GLY A 130 -13.52 17.12 16.56
N LEU A 131 -13.87 15.88 16.20
CA LEU A 131 -13.11 14.69 16.64
C LEU A 131 -11.69 14.70 16.07
N ASN A 132 -11.55 14.97 14.77
CA ASN A 132 -10.25 15.01 14.11
C ASN A 132 -9.34 16.11 14.68
N GLN A 133 -9.87 17.30 14.94
CA GLN A 133 -9.12 18.40 15.55
C GLN A 133 -8.65 18.03 16.96
N THR A 134 -9.52 17.39 17.76
CA THR A 134 -9.16 16.93 19.11
C THR A 134 -8.04 15.88 19.07
N LEU A 135 -8.10 14.97 18.09
CA LEU A 135 -7.07 13.94 17.89
C LEU A 135 -5.76 14.49 17.31
N GLN A 136 -5.83 15.57 16.51
CA GLN A 136 -4.67 16.23 15.91
C GLN A 136 -3.97 17.21 16.86
N HIS A 137 -4.69 17.72 17.87
CA HIS A 137 -4.13 18.59 18.91
C HIS A 137 -2.94 17.93 19.62
N TYR A 138 -3.00 16.62 19.85
CA TYR A 138 -1.91 15.85 20.43
C TYR A 138 -0.96 15.32 19.34
N SER A 139 -0.20 16.24 18.73
CA SER A 139 0.81 15.92 17.72
C SER A 139 2.24 16.16 18.21
N THR A 140 3.19 15.41 17.66
CA THR A 140 4.62 15.65 17.82
C THR A 140 5.12 16.58 16.72
N GLU A 141 6.15 17.40 17.02
CA GLU A 141 6.74 18.35 16.07
C GLU A 141 7.47 17.68 14.90
N HIS A 142 7.90 16.42 15.05
CA HIS A 142 8.64 15.68 14.02
C HIS A 142 7.95 14.38 13.62
N ASN A 143 7.96 14.09 12.30
CA ASN A 143 7.35 12.90 11.71
C ASN A 143 8.34 11.87 11.20
N SER A 144 9.63 12.21 11.18
CA SER A 144 10.66 11.31 10.72
C SER A 144 11.71 11.06 11.80
N ILE A 145 12.12 9.79 11.90
CA ILE A 145 13.20 9.35 12.80
C ILE A 145 14.48 10.15 12.48
N ALA A 146 14.72 10.45 11.20
CA ALA A 146 15.89 11.22 10.77
C ALA A 146 15.86 12.66 11.30
N GLU A 147 14.72 13.35 11.26
CA GLU A 147 14.59 14.70 11.83
C GLU A 147 14.65 14.69 13.35
N THR A 148 14.00 13.73 14.02
CA THR A 148 14.05 13.62 15.50
C THR A 148 15.46 13.46 16.03
N PHE A 149 16.30 12.69 15.33
CA PHE A 149 17.69 12.45 15.72
C PHE A 149 18.70 13.33 14.98
N ASN A 150 18.24 14.26 14.13
CA ASN A 150 19.05 15.11 13.27
C ASN A 150 20.14 14.33 12.50
N LEU A 151 19.79 13.13 12.06
CA LEU A 151 20.68 12.15 11.43
C LEU A 151 20.36 12.05 9.94
N SER A 152 21.38 11.80 9.12
CA SER A 152 21.16 11.50 7.71
C SER A 152 20.27 10.26 7.58
N VAL A 153 19.34 10.28 6.62
CA VAL A 153 18.42 9.17 6.34
C VAL A 153 19.16 7.92 5.83
N TRP A 154 20.27 8.12 5.11
CA TRP A 154 21.01 7.06 4.43
C TRP A 154 21.54 5.95 5.35
N PRO A 155 22.13 6.23 6.53
CA PRO A 155 22.45 5.23 7.52
C PRO A 155 21.27 4.32 7.91
N LEU A 156 20.08 4.89 8.16
CA LEU A 156 18.89 4.12 8.54
C LEU A 156 18.42 3.21 7.38
N VAL A 157 18.43 3.74 6.16
CA VAL A 157 18.09 2.98 4.95
C VAL A 157 19.10 1.86 4.70
N ALA A 158 20.39 2.12 4.93
CA ALA A 158 21.44 1.11 4.79
C ALA A 158 21.27 -0.03 5.79
N VAL A 159 20.97 0.27 7.07
CA VAL A 159 20.68 -0.75 8.09
C VAL A 159 19.47 -1.59 7.68
N LEU A 160 18.39 -0.95 7.23
CA LEU A 160 17.20 -1.65 6.74
C LEU A 160 17.54 -2.58 5.56
N LEU A 161 18.31 -2.10 4.59
CA LEU A 161 18.74 -2.90 3.43
C LEU A 161 19.57 -4.12 3.84
N VAL A 162 20.53 -3.95 4.76
CA VAL A 162 21.36 -5.06 5.25
C VAL A 162 20.49 -6.12 5.93
N ILE A 163 19.57 -5.70 6.80
CA ILE A 163 18.65 -6.62 7.50
C ILE A 163 17.77 -7.35 6.49
N THR A 164 17.18 -6.64 5.53
CA THR A 164 16.28 -7.26 4.54
C THR A 164 17.02 -8.23 3.64
N LEU A 165 18.19 -7.87 3.13
CA LEU A 165 19.03 -8.77 2.33
C LEU A 165 19.43 -10.01 3.12
N TRP A 166 19.86 -9.85 4.37
CA TRP A 166 20.25 -10.96 5.23
C TRP A 166 19.10 -11.95 5.45
N VAL A 167 17.91 -11.44 5.77
CA VAL A 167 16.71 -12.25 5.99
C VAL A 167 16.27 -12.95 4.70
N VAL A 168 16.27 -12.24 3.57
CA VAL A 168 15.91 -12.81 2.26
C VAL A 168 16.89 -13.90 1.83
N MET A 169 18.19 -13.68 1.99
CA MET A 169 19.21 -14.70 1.70
C MET A 169 19.01 -15.95 2.56
N LYS A 170 18.73 -15.79 3.86
CA LYS A 170 18.47 -16.90 4.77
C LYS A 170 17.22 -17.69 4.35
N GLU A 171 16.17 -17.01 3.90
CA GLU A 171 14.94 -17.66 3.46
C GLU A 171 15.10 -18.37 2.11
N LEU A 172 15.82 -17.77 1.15
CA LEU A 172 16.08 -18.36 -0.17
C LEU A 172 16.99 -19.59 -0.11
N LYS A 173 17.85 -19.70 0.91
CA LYS A 173 18.71 -20.86 1.15
C LYS A 173 17.97 -22.07 1.70
N LYS A 174 16.71 -21.92 2.16
CA LYS A 174 15.94 -23.06 2.68
C LYS A 174 15.60 -24.05 1.55
N PRO A 175 15.69 -25.37 1.81
CA PRO A 175 15.39 -26.38 0.79
C PRO A 175 13.94 -26.28 0.36
N LYS A 176 13.71 -26.25 -0.96
CA LYS A 176 12.37 -26.18 -1.55
C LYS A 176 11.74 -27.56 -1.49
N LEU A 177 10.62 -27.68 -0.78
CA LEU A 177 9.76 -28.86 -0.85
C LEU A 177 9.21 -28.97 -2.28
N LYS A 178 9.54 -30.06 -2.99
CA LYS A 178 8.97 -30.37 -4.30
C LYS A 178 7.54 -30.83 -4.10
N VAL A 179 6.59 -29.93 -4.28
CA VAL A 179 5.16 -30.25 -4.30
C VAL A 179 4.78 -30.61 -5.73
N ALA A 180 4.03 -31.69 -5.92
CA ALA A 180 3.52 -32.07 -7.23
C ALA A 180 2.63 -30.96 -7.79
N THR A 181 2.92 -30.50 -9.00
CA THR A 181 2.16 -29.47 -9.72
C THR A 181 1.55 -30.09 -10.96
N LEU A 182 0.32 -29.70 -11.27
CA LEU A 182 -0.37 -30.12 -12.49
C LEU A 182 0.41 -29.67 -13.74
N PRO A 183 0.32 -30.41 -14.87
CA PRO A 183 0.96 -30.01 -16.11
C PRO A 183 0.46 -28.62 -16.55
N PRO A 184 1.35 -27.76 -17.08
CA PRO A 184 1.00 -26.42 -17.51
C PRO A 184 -0.02 -26.47 -18.65
N ARG A 185 -1.06 -25.62 -18.57
CA ARG A 185 -2.12 -25.54 -19.59
C ARG A 185 -1.83 -24.47 -20.65
N ARG A 186 -1.00 -23.48 -20.34
CA ARG A 186 -0.55 -22.42 -21.25
C ARG A 186 0.95 -22.51 -21.45
N THR A 187 1.43 -22.03 -22.59
CA THR A 187 2.85 -21.96 -22.96
C THR A 187 3.34 -20.51 -23.00
N GLY A 188 4.65 -20.30 -22.82
CA GLY A 188 5.30 -18.98 -22.93
C GLY A 188 4.99 -17.99 -21.79
N ILE A 189 4.94 -16.69 -22.10
CA ILE A 189 4.75 -15.59 -21.13
C ILE A 189 3.38 -15.72 -20.42
N ALA A 190 2.38 -16.24 -21.12
CA ALA A 190 1.05 -16.48 -20.55
C ALA A 190 1.08 -17.51 -19.40
N HIS A 191 1.98 -18.49 -19.44
CA HIS A 191 2.17 -19.42 -18.32
C HIS A 191 2.72 -18.70 -17.08
N ILE A 192 3.71 -17.83 -17.26
CA ILE A 192 4.39 -17.10 -16.18
C ILE A 192 3.44 -16.07 -15.55
N LEU A 193 2.65 -15.37 -16.37
CA LEU A 193 1.71 -14.34 -15.92
C LEU A 193 0.44 -14.93 -15.30
N PHE A 194 -0.14 -15.99 -15.88
CA PHE A 194 -1.48 -16.45 -15.52
C PHE A 194 -1.55 -17.78 -14.77
N GLU A 195 -0.54 -18.67 -14.87
CA GLU A 195 -0.60 -20.00 -14.26
C GLU A 195 0.40 -20.19 -13.11
N LYS A 196 1.59 -19.62 -13.22
CA LYS A 196 2.62 -19.78 -12.19
C LYS A 196 2.29 -18.94 -10.95
N ARG A 197 2.36 -19.56 -9.76
CA ARG A 197 2.25 -18.83 -8.49
C ARG A 197 3.52 -18.00 -8.28
N TRP A 198 3.36 -16.69 -8.15
CA TRP A 198 4.49 -15.78 -7.98
C TRP A 198 5.10 -15.92 -6.60
N HIS A 199 6.43 -15.80 -6.53
CA HIS A 199 7.11 -15.78 -5.24
C HIS A 199 6.82 -14.43 -4.56
N PRO A 200 6.44 -14.39 -3.26
CA PRO A 200 6.11 -13.16 -2.55
C PRO A 200 7.18 -12.06 -2.69
N PHE A 201 8.45 -12.45 -2.76
CA PHE A 201 9.57 -11.50 -2.93
C PHE A 201 9.56 -10.81 -4.29
N VAL A 202 9.24 -11.53 -5.37
CA VAL A 202 9.14 -10.93 -6.71
C VAL A 202 7.96 -9.95 -6.75
N THR A 203 6.82 -10.36 -6.18
CA THR A 203 5.66 -9.48 -6.03
C THR A 203 6.02 -8.23 -5.24
N ALA A 204 6.75 -8.35 -4.12
CA ALA A 204 7.15 -7.21 -3.31
C ALA A 204 8.07 -6.23 -4.05
N VAL A 205 9.05 -6.72 -4.81
CA VAL A 205 9.91 -5.87 -5.63
C VAL A 205 9.08 -5.12 -6.67
N LEU A 206 8.17 -5.83 -7.36
CA LEU A 206 7.31 -5.21 -8.38
C LEU A 206 6.36 -4.17 -7.78
N ILE A 207 5.74 -4.47 -6.63
CA ILE A 207 4.92 -3.49 -5.90
C ILE A 207 5.77 -2.27 -5.51
N GLY A 208 6.98 -2.47 -4.99
CA GLY A 208 7.89 -1.39 -4.61
C GLY A 208 8.29 -0.50 -5.80
N LEU A 209 8.57 -1.10 -6.96
CA LEU A 209 8.90 -0.36 -8.19
C LEU A 209 7.69 0.40 -8.75
N ILE A 210 6.50 -0.22 -8.76
CA ILE A 210 5.26 0.46 -9.17
C ILE A 210 4.95 1.61 -8.21
N ALA A 211 5.12 1.40 -6.90
CA ALA A 211 4.93 2.43 -5.90
C ALA A 211 5.94 3.58 -6.05
N LEU A 212 7.18 3.28 -6.45
CA LEU A 212 8.18 4.30 -6.76
C LEU A 212 7.78 5.14 -7.98
N LEU A 213 7.32 4.49 -9.06
CA LEU A 213 6.83 5.18 -10.25
C LEU A 213 5.56 6.01 -9.97
N ALA A 214 4.73 5.59 -9.01
CA ALA A 214 3.53 6.32 -8.62
C ALA A 214 3.81 7.72 -8.06
N TRP A 215 4.99 7.97 -7.47
CA TRP A 215 5.35 9.30 -6.94
C TRP A 215 5.43 10.39 -8.02
N PRO A 216 6.33 10.29 -9.02
CA PRO A 216 6.44 11.32 -10.05
C PRO A 216 5.16 11.42 -10.90
N LEU A 217 4.44 10.29 -11.10
CA LEU A 217 3.16 10.30 -11.81
C LEU A 217 2.07 11.05 -11.04
N SER A 218 2.04 10.92 -9.71
CA SER A 218 1.08 11.62 -8.84
C SER A 218 1.43 13.11 -8.72
N GLU A 219 2.71 13.44 -8.54
CA GLU A 219 3.20 14.81 -8.50
C GLU A 219 2.92 15.58 -9.79
N ALA A 220 3.13 14.94 -10.95
CA ALA A 220 2.81 15.53 -12.26
C ALA A 220 1.31 15.90 -12.42
N THR A 221 0.45 15.41 -11.52
CA THR A 221 -0.98 15.72 -11.48
C THR A 221 -1.36 16.66 -10.33
N GLY A 222 -0.39 17.22 -9.62
CA GLY A 222 -0.58 18.18 -8.52
C GLY A 222 -0.81 17.53 -7.15
N ARG A 223 -0.56 16.22 -7.00
CA ARG A 223 -0.70 15.50 -5.73
C ARG A 223 0.67 15.08 -5.20
N MET A 224 1.16 15.80 -4.18
CA MET A 224 2.41 15.49 -3.46
C MET A 224 2.26 14.31 -2.50
N PHE A 225 1.76 13.18 -3.01
CA PHE A 225 1.58 11.97 -2.22
C PHE A 225 1.72 10.76 -3.14
N GLY A 226 2.46 9.75 -2.68
CA GLY A 226 2.60 8.48 -3.38
C GLY A 226 1.32 7.62 -3.34
N LEU A 227 1.55 6.31 -3.32
CA LEU A 227 0.47 5.32 -3.35
C LEU A 227 -0.39 5.38 -2.08
N GLY A 228 -1.70 5.55 -2.23
CA GLY A 228 -2.63 5.61 -1.11
C GLY A 228 -4.03 5.13 -1.50
N ILE A 229 -4.64 4.32 -0.65
CA ILE A 229 -5.94 3.69 -0.92
C ILE A 229 -7.08 4.41 -0.20
N THR A 230 -6.89 4.78 1.07
CA THR A 230 -7.96 5.36 1.91
C THR A 230 -8.50 6.68 1.36
N SER A 231 -7.64 7.64 1.06
CA SER A 231 -8.08 8.97 0.62
C SER A 231 -8.80 8.91 -0.72
N PRO A 232 -8.27 8.22 -1.76
CA PRO A 232 -9.03 8.06 -3.01
C PRO A 232 -10.34 7.30 -2.87
N THR A 233 -10.38 6.28 -2.01
CA THR A 233 -11.61 5.54 -1.73
C THR A 233 -12.68 6.48 -1.19
N ALA A 234 -12.35 7.31 -0.18
CA ALA A 234 -13.27 8.32 0.34
C ALA A 234 -13.70 9.34 -0.73
N ASN A 235 -12.75 9.79 -1.57
CA ASN A 235 -13.01 10.74 -2.64
C ASN A 235 -14.03 10.24 -3.67
N ILE A 236 -14.05 8.94 -3.98
CA ILE A 236 -15.05 8.35 -4.88
C ILE A 236 -16.46 8.60 -4.33
N LEU A 237 -16.69 8.31 -3.06
CA LEU A 237 -18.00 8.52 -2.45
C LEU A 237 -18.33 10.01 -2.29
N GLN A 238 -17.35 10.84 -1.91
CA GLN A 238 -17.55 12.29 -1.82
C GLN A 238 -17.91 12.89 -3.18
N PHE A 239 -17.30 12.42 -4.27
CA PHE A 239 -17.71 12.79 -5.63
C PHE A 239 -19.14 12.35 -5.94
N LEU A 240 -19.49 11.09 -5.66
CA LEU A 240 -20.83 10.55 -5.92
C LEU A 240 -21.94 11.27 -5.13
N VAL A 241 -21.65 11.72 -3.91
CA VAL A 241 -22.64 12.39 -3.04
C VAL A 241 -22.68 13.90 -3.27
N ALA A 242 -21.52 14.57 -3.37
CA ALA A 242 -21.45 16.02 -3.47
C ALA A 242 -21.42 16.55 -4.91
N GLY A 243 -21.14 15.70 -5.91
CA GLY A 243 -21.07 16.09 -7.31
C GLY A 243 -19.89 16.99 -7.69
N ASP A 244 -18.93 17.21 -6.78
CA ASP A 244 -17.84 18.17 -6.97
C ASP A 244 -16.59 17.50 -7.57
N MET A 245 -16.17 17.98 -8.73
CA MET A 245 -15.01 17.48 -9.48
C MET A 245 -13.68 17.60 -8.72
N LYS A 246 -13.59 18.42 -7.66
CA LYS A 246 -12.37 18.55 -6.83
C LYS A 246 -11.93 17.23 -6.18
N TYR A 247 -12.86 16.30 -5.97
CA TYR A 247 -12.56 15.02 -5.35
C TYR A 247 -11.93 14.01 -6.33
N ILE A 248 -12.13 14.21 -7.65
CA ILE A 248 -11.52 13.38 -8.68
C ILE A 248 -10.05 13.77 -8.82
N ASN A 249 -9.17 12.93 -8.25
CA ASN A 249 -7.73 13.06 -8.38
C ASN A 249 -7.10 11.79 -8.97
N TRP A 250 -5.79 11.82 -9.23
CA TRP A 250 -5.06 10.70 -9.82
C TRP A 250 -5.21 9.42 -9.00
N GLY A 251 -5.25 9.56 -7.67
CA GLY A 251 -5.47 8.44 -6.76
C GLY A 251 -6.82 7.75 -6.95
N VAL A 252 -7.87 8.47 -7.37
CA VAL A 252 -9.18 7.86 -7.66
C VAL A 252 -9.06 6.89 -8.83
N PHE A 253 -8.38 7.31 -9.89
CA PHE A 253 -8.12 6.44 -11.05
C PHE A 253 -7.17 5.28 -10.72
N LEU A 254 -6.20 5.48 -9.80
CA LEU A 254 -5.36 4.40 -9.30
C LEU A 254 -6.14 3.30 -8.59
N VAL A 255 -7.18 3.67 -7.85
CA VAL A 255 -7.96 2.69 -7.08
C VAL A 255 -9.04 2.01 -7.94
N LEU A 256 -9.49 2.69 -9.01
CA LEU A 256 -10.43 2.13 -9.99
C LEU A 256 -9.77 1.19 -11.01
N GLY A 257 -8.50 1.40 -11.35
CA GLY A 257 -7.72 0.53 -12.24
C GLY A 257 -7.27 -0.74 -11.53
#